data_AF-A0A164JHE5-F1
#
_entry.id   AF-A0A164JHE5-F1
#
_cell.length_a   1.000
_cell.length_b   1.000
_cell.length_c   1.000
_cell.angle_alpha   90.00
_cell.angle_beta   90.00
_cell.angle_gamma   90.00
#
_symmetry.space_group_name_H-M   'P 1'
#
loop_
_entity.id
_entity.type
_entity.pdbx_description
1 polymer ?
#
loop_
_entity_poly.entity_id
_entity_poly.type
_entity_poly.pdbx_seq_one_letter_code
_entity_poly.pdbx_strand_id
1 'polypeptide(L)' 'LLFAFFETQDQADFLYVYDGPTVYSKLLFEKSGSVTTPFEITSTSNQVLLRFITDANTALPGFLVVYSTV' A
#
# COMPACT_ATOMS: atom_id res chain seq x y z
N LEU A 1 -6.16 4.73 6.54
CA LEU A 1 -6.18 3.57 5.61
C LEU A 1 -6.14 2.30 6.43
N LEU A 2 -7.20 1.50 6.39
CA LEU A 2 -7.26 0.18 7.00
C LEU A 2 -6.96 -0.87 5.92
N PHE A 3 -5.83 -1.56 6.05
CA PHE A 3 -5.49 -2.71 5.22
C PHE A 3 -6.14 -3.96 5.83
N ALA A 4 -7.22 -4.42 5.21
CA ALA A 4 -7.94 -5.61 5.65
C ALA A 4 -7.32 -6.91 5.12
N PHE A 5 -6.55 -6.82 4.03
CA PHE A 5 -5.85 -7.95 3.41
C PHE A 5 -4.64 -7.44 2.62
N PHE A 6 -3.53 -8.20 2.61
CA PHE A 6 -2.32 -7.86 1.87
C PHE A 6 -1.49 -9.12 1.55
N GLU A 7 -1.50 -9.53 0.28
CA GLU A 7 -0.67 -10.59 -0.28
C GLU A 7 -0.22 -10.24 -1.70
N THR A 8 1.07 -9.92 -1.86
CA THR A 8 1.71 -9.65 -3.16
C THR A 8 2.90 -10.58 -3.37
N GLN A 9 3.42 -10.70 -4.60
CA GLN A 9 4.62 -11.52 -4.83
C GLN A 9 5.80 -10.97 -4.03
N ASP A 10 6.34 -11.79 -3.11
CA ASP A 10 7.44 -11.38 -2.23
C ASP A 10 8.66 -10.97 -3.05
N GLN A 11 9.26 -9.84 -2.67
CA GLN A 11 10.42 -9.23 -3.34
C GLN A 11 10.24 -8.85 -4.82
N ALA A 12 9.03 -8.91 -5.39
CA ALA A 12 8.77 -8.54 -6.78
C ALA A 12 7.67 -7.49 -6.93
N ASP A 13 6.55 -7.69 -6.24
CA ASP A 13 5.40 -6.79 -6.29
C ASP A 13 5.37 -5.90 -5.04
N PHE A 14 5.56 -4.60 -5.22
CA PHE A 14 5.65 -3.65 -4.11
C PHE A 14 4.48 -2.65 -4.13
N LEU A 15 3.86 -2.48 -2.96
CA LEU A 15 2.95 -1.35 -2.70
C LEU A 15 3.68 -0.26 -1.93
N TYR A 16 3.62 0.95 -2.47
CA TYR A 16 4.05 2.18 -1.83
C TYR A 16 2.84 3.05 -1.47
N VAL A 17 2.83 3.62 -0.26
CA VAL A 17 1.84 4.61 0.17
C VAL A 17 2.55 5.90 0.55
N TYR A 18 2.18 7.01 -0.06
CA TYR A 18 2.78 8.33 0.20
C TYR A 18 1.77 9.30 0.83
N ASP A 19 2.23 10.07 1.82
CA ASP A 19 1.50 11.13 2.54
C ASP A 19 1.40 12.41 1.70
N GLY A 20 0.72 12.32 0.55
CA GLY A 20 0.56 13.44 -0.38
C GLY A 20 0.33 12.97 -1.82
N PRO A 21 0.20 13.92 -2.77
CA PRO A 21 -0.22 13.62 -4.14
C PRO A 21 0.87 13.06 -5.05
N THR A 22 2.14 12.98 -4.61
CA THR A 22 3.26 12.63 -5.50
C THR A 22 4.20 11.60 -4.87
N VAL A 23 5.03 10.97 -5.70
CA VAL A 23 6.11 10.07 -5.24
C VAL A 23 7.23 10.78 -4.46
N TYR A 24 7.22 12.12 -4.45
CA TYR A 24 8.13 12.94 -3.63
C TYR A 24 7.55 13.27 -2.25
N SER A 25 6.28 12.95 -2.01
CA SER A 25 5.65 13.08 -0.70
C SER A 25 6.22 12.05 0.28
N LYS A 26 6.02 12.24 1.59
CA LYS A 26 6.59 11.36 2.63
C LYS A 26 6.09 9.92 2.45
N LEU A 27 7.00 8.95 2.37
CA LEU A 27 6.64 7.53 2.34
C LEU A 27 6.08 7.09 3.70
N LEU A 28 4.89 6.50 3.70
CA LEU A 28 4.22 5.95 4.88
C LEU A 28 4.35 4.41 4.95
N PHE A 29 4.39 3.75 3.80
CA PHE A 29 4.43 2.29 3.73
C PHE A 29 5.08 1.82 2.45
N GLU A 30 5.92 0.79 2.58
CA GLU A 30 6.55 0.04 1.48
C GLU A 30 6.63 -1.42 1.91
N LYS A 31 5.88 -2.29 1.22
CA LYS A 31 5.95 -3.74 1.42
C LYS A 31 5.68 -4.52 0.14
N SER A 32 6.26 -5.72 0.14
CA SER A 32 5.95 -6.85 -0.73
C SER A 32 5.68 -8.08 0.13
N GLY A 33 5.17 -9.15 -0.49
CA GLY A 33 4.87 -10.40 0.20
C GLY A 33 3.54 -10.38 0.94
N SER A 34 3.37 -11.33 1.86
CA SER A 34 2.23 -11.37 2.77
C SER A 34 2.50 -10.53 4.02
N VAL A 35 1.58 -9.64 4.37
CA VAL A 35 1.66 -8.82 5.59
C VAL A 35 0.51 -9.18 6.52
N THR A 36 0.81 -9.34 7.81
CA THR A 36 -0.22 -9.61 8.83
C THR A 36 -1.26 -8.49 8.85
N THR A 37 -2.52 -8.84 8.66
CA THR A 37 -3.67 -7.93 8.61
C THR A 37 -4.70 -8.30 9.70
N PRO A 38 -5.52 -7.35 10.18
CA PRO A 38 -5.61 -5.95 9.73
C PRO A 38 -4.52 -5.04 10.32
N PHE A 39 -4.17 -3.98 9.60
CA PHE A 39 -3.33 -2.88 10.11
C PHE A 39 -3.74 -1.52 9.53
N GLU A 40 -3.32 -0.45 10.18
CA GLU A 40 -3.69 0.92 9.80
C GLU A 40 -2.49 1.80 9.45
N ILE A 41 -2.71 2.69 8.48
CA ILE A 41 -1.81 3.79 8.13
C ILE A 41 -2.60 5.09 8.15
N THR A 42 -2.10 6.08 8.88
CA THR A 42 -2.69 7.41 8.98
C THR A 42 -1.86 8.40 8.16
N SER A 43 -2.53 9.13 7.28
CA SER A 43 -1.96 10.25 6.53
C SER A 43 -2.21 11.54 7.30
N THR A 44 -1.25 12.47 7.23
CA THR A 44 -1.39 13.83 7.78
C THR A 44 -1.82 14.85 6.71
N SER A 45 -1.85 14.42 5.45
CA SER A 45 -2.31 15.15 4.28
C SER A 45 -3.80 14.89 4.00
N ASN A 46 -4.42 15.77 3.20
CA ASN A 46 -5.75 15.53 2.64
C ASN A 46 -5.72 14.67 1.35
N GLN A 47 -4.55 14.24 0.94
CA GLN A 47 -4.28 13.47 -0.27
C GLN A 47 -3.29 12.36 0.02
N VAL A 48 -3.53 11.19 -0.56
CA VAL A 48 -2.65 10.02 -0.45
C VAL A 48 -2.44 9.44 -1.85
N LEU A 49 -1.20 9.07 -2.17
CA LEU A 49 -0.86 8.34 -3.39
C LEU A 49 -0.53 6.88 -3.05
N LEU A 50 -1.25 5.94 -3.66
CA LEU A 50 -0.90 4.52 -3.68
C LEU A 50 -0.22 4.23 -5.03
N ARG A 51 0.97 3.63 -4.99
CA ARG A 51 1.69 3.18 -6.18
C ARG A 51 1.98 1.69 -6.03
N PHE A 52 1.30 0.88 -6.82
CA PHE A 52 1.53 -0.56 -6.91
C PHE A 52 2.36 -0.88 -8.15
N ILE A 53 3.50 -1.54 -7.97
CA ILE A 53 4.43 -1.91 -9.03
C ILE A 53 4.53 -3.42 -9.02
N THR A 54 4.25 -4.05 -10.16
CA THR A 54 4.31 -5.52 -10.31
C THR A 54 5.29 -5.91 -11.40
N ASP A 55 5.74 -7.17 -11.36
CA ASP A 55 6.44 -7.80 -12.49
C ASP A 55 5.45 -8.50 -13.45
N ALA A 56 5.98 -9.24 -14.43
CA ALA A 56 5.19 -9.98 -15.43
C ALA A 56 5.02 -11.48 -15.09
N ASN A 57 5.39 -11.91 -13.88
CA ASN A 57 5.50 -13.32 -13.49
C ASN A 57 4.29 -13.82 -12.72
N THR A 58 4.23 -13.64 -11.39
CA THR A 58 3.24 -14.28 -10.51
C THR A 58 2.23 -13.27 -9.98
N ALA A 59 0.97 -13.40 -10.43
CA ALA A 59 -0.12 -12.63 -9.86
C ALA A 59 -0.65 -13.29 -8.57
N LEU A 60 -0.64 -12.56 -7.46
CA LEU A 60 -1.32 -12.90 -6.21
C LEU A 60 -2.56 -12.01 -5.99
N PRO A 61 -3.44 -12.32 -5.00
CA PRO A 61 -4.72 -11.60 -4.85
C PRO A 61 -4.59 -10.08 -4.58
N GLY A 62 -3.42 -9.60 -4.16
CA GLY A 62 -3.14 -8.18 -3.97
C GLY A 62 -3.54 -7.70 -2.59
N PHE A 63 -4.22 -6.55 -2.51
CA PHE A 63 -4.56 -5.92 -1.23
C PHE A 63 -5.99 -5.36 -1.23
N LEU A 64 -6.59 -5.36 -0.04
CA LEU A 64 -7.86 -4.68 0.24
C LEU A 64 -7.60 -3.56 1.23
N VAL A 65 -7.85 -2.32 0.80
CA VAL A 65 -7.72 -1.14 1.64
C VAL A 65 -9.05 -0.40 1.73
N VAL A 66 -9.42 0.01 2.95
CA VAL A 66 -10.56 0.87 3.22
C VAL A 66 -10.02 2.22 3.69
N TYR A 67 -10.50 3.31 3.11
CA TYR A 67 -10.14 4.67 3.55
C TYR A 67 -11.29 5.30 4.34
N SER A 68 -10.93 6.10 5.32
CA SER A 68 -11.82 6.96 6.07
C SER A 68 -11.08 8.27 6.36
N THR A 69 -11.86 9.35 6.50
CA THR A 69 -11.39 10.66 6.94
C THR A 69 -12.04 10.98 8.27
N VAL A 70 -11.33 11.74 9.11
CA VAL A 70 -11.87 12.29 10.36
C VAL A 70 -12.37 13.71 10.12
#